data_AF-A0A0A2BF56-F1
#
_entry.id   AF-A0A0A2BF56-F1
#
_cell.length_a   1.000
_cell.length_b   1.000
_cell.length_c   1.000
_cell.angle_alpha   90.00
_cell.angle_beta   90.00
_cell.angle_gamma   90.00
#
_symmetry.space_group_name_H-M   'P 1'
#
loop_
_entity.id
_entity.type
_entity.pdbx_description
1 polymer ?
#
loop_
_entity_poly.entity_id
_entity_poly.type
_entity_poly.pdbx_seq_one_letter_code
_entity_poly.pdbx_strand_id
1 'polypeptide(L)'
;MRGSIQNTSIGIIVLGIGWIAIELIPISRQASHWNKCFKTHKQWLESIASLPVKGEQGINAMSVAMCNGAVYEPKFSPKNN
;
A
#
# COMPACT_ATOMS: atom_id res chain seq x y z
N MET A 1 40.47 -9.05 25.47
CA MET A 1 39.07 -9.50 25.63
C MET A 1 38.04 -8.42 25.30
N ARG A 2 38.12 -7.21 25.87
CA ARG A 2 37.12 -6.12 25.65
C ARG A 2 36.94 -5.69 24.18
N GLY A 3 38.02 -5.57 23.40
CA GLY A 3 37.94 -5.23 21.96
C GLY A 3 37.34 -6.31 21.06
N SER A 4 37.50 -7.59 21.41
CA SER A 4 36.90 -8.70 20.63
C SER A 4 35.39 -8.77 20.83
N ILE A 5 34.91 -8.57 22.06
CA ILE A 5 33.47 -8.53 22.37
C ILE A 5 32.81 -7.35 21.65
N GLN A 6 33.45 -6.17 21.69
CA GLN A 6 32.94 -4.96 21.04
C GLN A 6 32.84 -5.12 19.51
N ASN A 7 33.82 -5.75 18.87
CA ASN A 7 33.79 -6.02 17.43
C ASN A 7 32.70 -7.03 17.05
N THR A 8 32.48 -8.06 17.86
CA THR A 8 31.37 -9.02 17.67
C THR A 8 30.01 -8.35 17.83
N SER A 9 29.84 -7.48 18.83
CA SER A 9 28.60 -6.72 19.03
C SER A 9 28.28 -5.80 17.85
N ILE A 10 29.28 -5.11 17.31
CA ILE A 10 29.12 -4.26 16.12
C ILE A 10 28.73 -5.11 14.90
N GLY A 11 29.38 -6.27 14.71
CA GLY A 11 29.04 -7.19 13.63
C GLY A 11 27.57 -7.64 13.66
N ILE A 12 27.05 -7.97 14.84
CA ILE A 12 25.64 -8.36 15.02
C ILE A 12 24.69 -7.20 14.68
N ILE A 13 25.02 -5.97 15.11
CA ILE A 13 24.21 -4.77 14.81
C ILE A 13 24.16 -4.52 13.30
N VAL A 14 25.30 -4.59 12.61
CA VAL A 14 25.37 -4.38 11.15
C VAL A 14 24.56 -5.44 10.40
N LEU A 15 24.65 -6.71 10.80
CA LEU A 15 23.85 -7.78 10.22
C LEU A 15 22.35 -7.58 10.47
N GLY A 16 21.98 -7.15 11.68
CA GLY A 16 20.59 -6.82 12.03
C GLY A 16 20.01 -5.69 11.18
N ILE A 17 20.75 -4.60 11.01
CA ILE A 17 20.32 -3.46 10.16
C ILE A 17 20.24 -3.89 8.69
N GLY A 18 21.19 -4.69 8.22
CA GLY A 18 21.20 -5.23 6.87
C GLY A 18 19.96 -6.07 6.56
N TRP A 19 19.53 -6.91 7.51
CA TRP A 19 18.32 -7.73 7.38
C TRP A 19 17.06 -6.88 7.27
N ILE A 20 16.91 -5.87 8.14
CA ILE A 20 15.77 -4.95 8.14
C ILE A 20 15.69 -4.20 6.80
N ALA A 21 16.82 -3.79 6.23
CA ALA A 21 16.85 -3.10 4.94
C ALA A 21 16.34 -3.99 3.80
N ILE A 22 16.67 -5.28 3.78
CA ILE A 22 16.21 -6.23 2.75
C ILE A 22 14.68 -6.40 2.81
N GLU A 23 14.11 -6.50 4.00
CA GLU A 23 12.66 -6.60 4.19
C GLU A 23 11.93 -5.29 3.86
N LEU A 24 12.60 -4.14 4.01
CA LEU A 24 12.01 -2.84 3.70
C LEU A 24 11.91 -2.57 2.18
N ILE A 25 12.76 -3.18 1.35
CA ILE A 25 12.73 -3.04 -0.11
C ILE A 25 11.37 -3.43 -0.71
N PRO A 26 10.82 -4.64 -0.49
CA PRO A 26 9.52 -5.01 -1.03
C PRO A 26 8.39 -4.13 -0.47
N ILE A 27 8.44 -3.75 0.81
CA ILE A 27 7.44 -2.88 1.45
C ILE A 27 7.44 -1.48 0.82
N SER A 28 8.62 -0.90 0.59
CA SER A 28 8.76 0.41 -0.04
C SER A 28 8.28 0.42 -1.49
N ARG A 29 8.53 -0.66 -2.24
CA ARG A 29 7.99 -0.85 -3.59
C ARG A 29 6.47 -0.94 -3.59
N GLN A 30 5.89 -1.70 -2.65
CA GLN A 30 4.43 -1.80 -2.50
C GLN A 30 3.81 -0.44 -2.14
N ALA A 31 4.39 0.28 -1.16
CA ALA A 31 3.92 1.60 -0.77
C ALA A 31 4.01 2.62 -1.94
N SER A 32 5.10 2.59 -2.71
CA SER A 32 5.27 3.43 -3.90
C SER A 32 4.23 3.11 -4.97
N HIS A 33 3.98 1.83 -5.24
CA HIS A 33 2.96 1.39 -6.19
C HIS A 33 1.55 1.82 -5.74
N TRP A 34 1.23 1.60 -4.46
CA TRP A 34 -0.05 2.00 -3.88
C TRP A 34 -0.26 3.52 -3.96
N ASN A 35 0.77 4.31 -3.61
CA ASN A 35 0.70 5.76 -3.67
C ASN A 35 0.53 6.26 -5.12
N LYS A 36 1.20 5.63 -6.09
CA LYS A 36 1.00 5.92 -7.51
C LYS A 36 -0.42 5.61 -7.94
N CYS A 37 -0.96 4.44 -7.58
CA CYS A 37 -2.33 4.08 -7.88
C CYS A 37 -3.33 5.09 -7.29
N PHE A 38 -3.19 5.40 -6.00
CA PHE A 38 -4.10 6.29 -5.29
C PHE A 38 -4.09 7.68 -5.91
N LYS A 39 -2.91 8.24 -6.18
CA LYS A 39 -2.76 9.55 -6.82
C LYS A 39 -3.40 9.59 -8.20
N THR A 40 -3.15 8.58 -9.04
CA THR A 40 -3.73 8.51 -10.39
C THR A 40 -5.25 8.43 -10.35
N HIS A 41 -5.82 7.58 -9.50
CA HIS A 41 -7.28 7.44 -9.41
C HIS A 41 -7.94 8.66 -8.79
N LYS A 42 -7.32 9.28 -7.78
CA LYS A 42 -7.83 10.53 -7.19
C LYS A 42 -7.91 11.63 -8.26
N GLN A 43 -6.83 11.85 -9.00
CA GLN A 43 -6.78 12.85 -10.08
C GLN A 43 -7.80 12.56 -11.18
N TRP A 44 -7.94 11.28 -11.56
CA TRP A 44 -8.94 10.85 -12.53
C TRP A 44 -10.37 11.13 -12.04
N LEU A 45 -10.71 10.75 -10.81
CA LEU A 45 -12.04 11.00 -10.22
C LEU A 45 -12.35 12.50 -10.09
N GLU A 46 -11.36 13.31 -9.68
CA GLU A 46 -11.49 14.78 -9.60
C GLU A 46 -11.77 15.40 -10.98
N SER A 47 -11.26 14.80 -12.06
CA SER A 47 -11.48 15.29 -13.44
C SER A 47 -12.90 15.01 -13.97
N ILE A 48 -13.67 14.11 -13.36
CA ILE A 48 -14.98 13.73 -13.86
C ILE A 48 -16.04 14.69 -13.32
N ALA A 49 -16.47 15.62 -14.18
CA ALA A 49 -17.43 16.66 -13.82
C ALA A 49 -18.80 16.11 -13.37
N SER A 50 -19.18 14.90 -13.78
CA SER A 50 -20.46 14.25 -13.48
C SER A 50 -20.41 13.27 -12.31
N LEU A 51 -19.29 13.18 -11.59
CA LEU A 51 -19.19 12.21 -10.50
C LEU A 51 -20.17 12.60 -9.38
N PRO A 52 -21.06 11.69 -8.93
CA PRO A 52 -22.07 12.00 -7.92
C PRO A 52 -21.44 12.25 -6.54
N VAL A 53 -20.22 11.75 -6.33
CA VAL A 53 -19.46 11.85 -5.09
C VAL A 53 -18.29 12.81 -5.31
N LYS A 54 -18.50 14.10 -5.03
CA LYS A 54 -17.50 15.16 -5.24
C LYS A 54 -16.74 15.60 -3.99
N GLY A 55 -17.16 15.16 -2.81
CA GLY A 55 -16.45 15.47 -1.57
C GLY A 55 -15.10 14.76 -1.51
N GLU A 56 -14.08 15.42 -0.97
CA GLU A 56 -12.73 14.88 -0.82
C GLU A 56 -12.75 13.47 -0.18
N GLN A 57 -13.58 13.28 0.84
CA GLN A 57 -13.74 12.00 1.52
C GLN A 57 -14.22 10.88 0.58
N GLY A 58 -15.16 11.18 -0.30
CA GLY A 58 -15.73 10.19 -1.19
C GLY A 58 -14.83 9.86 -2.38
N ILE A 59 -14.12 10.85 -2.91
CA ILE A 59 -13.06 10.65 -3.92
C ILE A 59 -11.93 9.80 -3.34
N ASN A 60 -11.49 10.10 -2.11
CA ASN A 60 -10.47 9.31 -1.42
C ASN A 60 -10.96 7.87 -1.19
N ALA A 61 -12.20 7.67 -0.74
CA ALA A 61 -12.77 6.34 -0.50
C ALA A 61 -12.84 5.50 -1.80
N MET A 62 -13.28 6.09 -2.91
CA MET A 62 -13.30 5.43 -4.22
C MET A 62 -11.89 5.09 -4.71
N SER A 63 -10.94 6.02 -4.57
CA SER A 63 -9.53 5.78 -4.95
C SER A 63 -8.94 4.61 -4.16
N VAL A 64 -9.21 4.53 -2.86
CA VAL A 64 -8.80 3.39 -2.01
C VAL A 64 -9.47 2.09 -2.48
N ALA A 65 -10.77 2.10 -2.76
CA ALA A 65 -11.49 0.92 -3.23
C ALA A 65 -10.95 0.40 -4.59
N MET A 66 -10.61 1.29 -5.51
CA MET A 66 -10.02 0.93 -6.79
C MET A 66 -8.60 0.36 -6.63
N CYS A 67 -7.77 0.97 -5.79
CA CYS A 67 -6.40 0.50 -5.55
C CYS A 67 -6.31 -0.78 -4.73
N ASN A 68 -7.28 -1.04 -3.86
CA ASN A 68 -7.40 -2.30 -3.16
C ASN A 68 -8.06 -3.41 -4.02
N GLY A 69 -8.45 -3.09 -5.25
CA GLY A 69 -9.04 -4.04 -6.19
C GLY A 69 -10.43 -4.48 -5.76
N ALA A 70 -11.39 -3.56 -5.68
CA ALA A 70 -12.79 -3.87 -5.43
C ALA A 70 -13.24 -5.06 -6.29
N VAL A 71 -13.26 -6.25 -5.67
CA VAL A 71 -13.78 -7.48 -6.26
C VAL A 71 -15.28 -7.29 -6.30
N TYR A 72 -15.83 -7.04 -7.49
CA TYR A 72 -17.25 -7.15 -7.71
C TYR A 72 -17.61 -8.64 -7.60
N GLU A 73 -18.00 -9.10 -6.42
CA GLU A 73 -18.67 -10.39 -6.27
C GLU A 73 -20.12 -10.20 -6.73
N PRO A 74 -20.54 -10.75 -7.90
CA PRO A 74 -21.94 -10.71 -8.26
C PRO A 74 -22.72 -11.47 -7.19
N LYS A 75 -23.68 -10.79 -6.54
CA LYS A 75 -24.62 -11.46 -5.63
C LYS A 75 -25.32 -12.56 -6.42
N PHE A 76 -25.06 -13.82 -6.07
CA PHE A 76 -25.86 -14.94 -6.53
C PHE A 76 -27.30 -14.69 -6.09
N SER A 77 -28.17 -14.32 -7.03
CA SER A 77 -29.61 -14.29 -6.79
C SER A 77 -30.12 -15.71 -7.07
N PRO A 78 -30.58 -16.46 -6.06
CA PRO A 78 -31.29 -17.70 -6.35
C PRO A 78 -32.52 -17.33 -7.18
N LYS A 79 -32.68 -17.94 -8.37
CA LYS A 79 -33.94 -17.87 -9.11
C LYS A 79 -34.99 -18.57 -8.25
N ASN A 80 -35.85 -17.79 -7.63
CA ASN A 80 -37.06 -18.29 -6.99
C ASN A 80 -37.98 -18.85 -8.08
N ASN A 81 -38.40 -20.10 -7.90
CA ASN A 81 -39.45 -20.75 -8.68
C ASN A 81 -40.68 -20.90 -7.77
#